data_AF-A0A2N0WS31-F1
#
_entry.id   AF-A0A2N0WS31-F1
#
_cell.length_a   1.000
_cell.length_b   1.000
_cell.length_c   1.000
_cell.angle_alpha   90.00
_cell.angle_beta   90.00
_cell.angle_gamma   90.00
#
_symmetry.space_group_name_H-M   'P 1'
#
loop_
_entity.id
_entity.type
_entity.pdbx_description
1 polymer ?
#
loop_
_entity_poly.entity_id
_entity_poly.type
_entity_poly.pdbx_seq_one_letter_code
_entity_poly.pdbx_strand_id
1 'polypeptide(L)'
;MKINAKGIVLGFAALLALSVLRSILLSLFKGYIATDLFGAQGAYSYEDQLLIMEQTSVVIVDLLSTLLLLAIPCFISAKNSQGHEQENSLAMLAAISLLLLLFQPLASVIVISILGIVIATLSAKLAIILNKKHN
;
A
#
# COMPACT_ATOMS: atom_id res chain seq x y z
N MET A 1 20.54 15.97 5.88
CA MET A 1 19.26 15.46 5.35
C MET A 1 19.09 15.96 3.93
N LYS A 2 19.26 15.11 2.91
CA LYS A 2 18.97 15.49 1.51
C LYS A 2 17.88 14.54 0.98
N ILE A 3 16.66 15.07 0.92
CA ILE A 3 15.52 14.37 0.34
C ILE A 3 15.64 14.45 -1.19
N ASN A 4 15.61 13.31 -1.88
CA ASN A 4 15.62 13.25 -3.33
C ASN A 4 14.19 13.31 -3.87
N ALA A 5 13.79 14.49 -4.34
CA ALA A 5 12.46 14.73 -4.91
C ALA A 5 12.12 13.78 -6.08
N LYS A 6 13.09 13.38 -6.90
CA LYS A 6 12.84 12.43 -8.01
C LYS A 6 12.43 11.06 -7.50
N GLY A 7 13.06 10.59 -6.41
CA GLY A 7 12.73 9.32 -5.77
C GLY A 7 11.31 9.32 -5.19
N ILE A 8 10.92 10.43 -4.56
CA ILE A 8 9.56 10.62 -4.02
C ILE A 8 8.51 10.67 -5.13
N VAL A 9 8.75 11.41 -6.22
CA VAL A 9 7.80 11.48 -7.35
C VAL A 9 7.60 10.11 -7.99
N LEU A 10 8.67 9.33 -8.18
CA LEU A 10 8.57 7.95 -8.67
C LEU A 10 7.84 7.03 -7.70
N GLY A 11 8.09 7.18 -6.39
CA GLY A 11 7.33 6.48 -5.35
C GLY A 11 5.84 6.82 -5.41
N PHE A 12 5.50 8.08 -5.59
CA PHE A 12 4.12 8.55 -5.69
C PHE A 12 3.41 8.04 -6.95
N ALA A 13 4.10 8.05 -8.10
CA ALA A 13 3.59 7.46 -9.32
C ALA A 13 3.33 5.95 -9.15
N ALA A 14 4.23 5.23 -8.48
CA ALA A 14 4.05 3.82 -8.16
C ALA A 14 2.85 3.61 -7.21
N LEU A 15 2.70 4.44 -6.18
CA LEU A 15 1.56 4.39 -5.26
C LEU A 15 0.24 4.52 -6.02
N LEU A 16 0.11 5.50 -6.92
CA LEU A 16 -1.09 5.70 -7.72
C LEU A 16 -1.36 4.49 -8.63
N ALA A 17 -0.36 4.01 -9.37
CA ALA A 17 -0.50 2.86 -10.25
C ALA A 17 -0.93 1.59 -9.48
N LEU A 18 -0.30 1.33 -8.33
CA LEU A 18 -0.67 0.19 -7.48
C LEU A 18 -2.05 0.35 -6.86
N SER A 19 -2.49 1.58 -6.56
CA SER A 19 -3.82 1.81 -5.98
C SER A 19 -4.93 1.45 -6.96
N VAL A 20 -4.74 1.81 -8.24
CA VAL A 20 -5.65 1.43 -9.34
C VAL A 20 -5.63 -0.08 -9.53
N LEU A 21 -4.44 -0.70 -9.58
CA LEU A 21 -4.31 -2.15 -9.72
C LEU A 21 -4.98 -2.91 -8.56
N ARG A 22 -4.76 -2.48 -7.31
CA ARG A 22 -5.41 -3.05 -6.13
C ARG A 22 -6.92 -2.95 -6.25
N SER A 23 -7.47 -1.81 -6.67
CA SER A 23 -8.91 -1.61 -6.82
C SER A 23 -9.52 -2.60 -7.81
N ILE A 24 -8.87 -2.79 -8.96
CA ILE A 24 -9.29 -3.76 -9.99
C ILE A 24 -9.24 -5.19 -9.43
N LEU A 25 -8.12 -5.58 -8.84
CA LEU A 25 -7.93 -6.95 -8.31
C LEU A 25 -8.90 -7.27 -7.19
N LEU A 26 -9.12 -6.35 -6.25
CA LEU A 26 -10.10 -6.52 -5.18
C LEU A 26 -11.52 -6.58 -5.73
N SER A 27 -11.86 -5.76 -6.73
CA SER A 27 -13.19 -5.82 -7.35
C SER A 27 -13.43 -7.18 -8.02
N LEU A 28 -12.46 -7.70 -8.75
CA LEU A 28 -12.54 -9.03 -9.37
C LEU A 28 -12.65 -10.14 -8.32
N PHE A 29 -11.84 -10.07 -7.27
CA PHE A 29 -11.85 -11.05 -6.20
C PHE A 29 -13.17 -11.06 -5.42
N LYS A 30 -13.70 -9.88 -5.08
CA LYS A 30 -15.03 -9.74 -4.47
C LYS A 30 -16.12 -10.29 -5.37
N GLY A 31 -16.05 -10.05 -6.68
CA GLY A 31 -16.98 -10.60 -7.66
C GLY A 31 -16.95 -12.14 -7.72
N TYR A 32 -15.76 -12.74 -7.64
CA TYR A 32 -15.60 -14.18 -7.57
C TYR A 32 -16.25 -14.76 -6.30
N ILE A 33 -15.96 -14.17 -5.13
CA ILE A 33 -16.54 -14.58 -3.85
C ILE A 33 -18.07 -14.39 -3.85
N ALA A 34 -18.57 -13.29 -4.43
CA ALA A 34 -20.00 -13.06 -4.55
C ALA A 34 -20.70 -14.12 -5.42
N THR A 35 -20.05 -14.53 -6.52
CA THR A 35 -20.56 -15.60 -7.39
C THR A 35 -20.55 -16.96 -6.69
N ASP A 36 -19.54 -17.22 -5.86
CA ASP A 36 -19.42 -18.47 -5.10
C ASP A 36 -20.46 -18.57 -3.97
N LEU A 37 -20.72 -17.46 -3.25
CA LEU A 37 -21.67 -17.41 -2.14
C LEU A 37 -23.13 -17.35 -2.59
N PHE A 38 -23.43 -16.63 -3.66
CA PHE A 38 -24.80 -16.26 -4.03
C PHE A 38 -25.21 -16.72 -5.44
N GLY A 39 -24.28 -17.28 -6.23
CA GLY A 39 -24.49 -17.67 -7.61
C GLY A 39 -24.39 -16.50 -8.61
N ALA A 40 -24.59 -16.81 -9.90
CA ALA A 40 -24.39 -15.88 -11.01
C ALA A 40 -25.53 -14.86 -11.25
N GLN A 41 -26.61 -14.91 -10.46
CA GLN A 41 -27.80 -14.07 -10.67
C GLN A 41 -27.99 -13.03 -9.56
N GLY A 42 -27.84 -11.74 -9.92
CA GLY A 42 -28.66 -10.66 -9.35
C GLY A 42 -28.01 -9.74 -8.33
N ALA A 43 -28.58 -8.53 -8.26
CA ALA A 43 -28.12 -7.40 -7.45
C ALA A 43 -28.01 -7.75 -5.96
N TYR A 44 -26.77 -7.72 -5.45
CA TYR A 44 -26.47 -7.95 -4.04
C TYR A 44 -27.01 -6.83 -3.17
N SER A 45 -27.69 -7.19 -2.07
CA SER A 45 -28.08 -6.23 -1.05
C SER A 45 -26.85 -5.65 -0.35
N TYR A 46 -27.02 -4.55 0.40
CA TYR A 46 -25.94 -3.99 1.21
C TYR A 46 -25.41 -4.99 2.25
N GLU A 47 -26.28 -5.85 2.79
CA GLU A 47 -25.94 -6.90 3.76
C GLU A 47 -25.07 -8.00 3.12
N ASP A 48 -25.36 -8.36 1.87
CA ASP A 48 -24.54 -9.31 1.10
C ASP A 48 -23.14 -8.76 0.82
N GLN A 49 -23.02 -7.45 0.55
CA GLN A 49 -21.72 -6.80 0.38
C GLN A 49 -20.89 -6.82 1.66
N LEU A 50 -21.53 -6.64 2.83
CA LEU A 50 -20.88 -6.77 4.14
C LEU A 50 -20.38 -8.20 4.37
N LEU A 51 -21.22 -9.21 4.09
CA LEU A 51 -20.85 -10.63 4.21
C LEU A 51 -19.64 -10.99 3.34
N ILE A 52 -19.54 -10.40 2.13
CA ILE A 52 -18.35 -10.56 1.27
C ILE A 52 -17.13 -9.87 1.90
N MET A 53 -17.30 -8.69 2.51
CA MET A 53 -16.20 -7.96 3.17
C MET A 53 -15.68 -8.65 4.42
N GLU A 54 -16.53 -9.41 5.11
CA GLU A 54 -16.18 -10.17 6.30
C GLU A 54 -15.52 -11.51 5.97
N GLN A 55 -15.53 -11.96 4.70
CA GLN A 55 -14.82 -13.17 4.30
C GLN A 55 -13.32 -13.02 4.61
N THR A 56 -12.79 -13.96 5.38
CA THR A 56 -11.38 -13.98 5.80
C THR A 56 -10.42 -13.83 4.61
N SER A 57 -10.74 -14.45 3.47
CA SER A 57 -9.96 -14.36 2.25
C SER A 57 -9.89 -12.92 1.71
N VAL A 58 -11.00 -12.19 1.72
CA VAL A 58 -11.08 -10.80 1.27
C VAL A 58 -10.30 -9.89 2.21
N VAL A 59 -10.44 -10.09 3.53
CA VAL A 59 -9.68 -9.34 4.55
C VAL A 59 -8.18 -9.58 4.40
N ILE A 60 -7.73 -10.82 4.20
CA ILE A 60 -6.31 -11.15 4.00
C ILE A 60 -5.77 -10.48 2.74
N VAL A 61 -6.48 -10.55 1.61
CA VAL A 61 -6.06 -9.93 0.35
C VAL A 61 -6.00 -8.41 0.50
N ASP A 62 -6.96 -7.80 1.19
CA ASP A 62 -6.97 -6.36 1.43
C ASP A 62 -5.80 -5.91 2.32
N LEU A 63 -5.48 -6.69 3.36
CA LEU A 63 -4.33 -6.45 4.22
C LEU A 63 -3.01 -6.56 3.44
N LEU A 64 -2.81 -7.66 2.70
CA LEU A 64 -1.58 -7.88 1.91
C LEU A 64 -1.39 -6.79 0.85
N SER A 65 -2.45 -6.42 0.13
CA SER A 65 -2.39 -5.37 -0.88
C SER A 65 -2.10 -3.99 -0.27
N THR A 66 -2.61 -3.72 0.94
CA THR A 66 -2.28 -2.49 1.70
C THR A 66 -0.80 -2.47 2.12
N LEU A 67 -0.25 -3.59 2.57
CA LEU A 67 1.17 -3.69 2.92
C LEU A 67 2.07 -3.43 1.70
N LEU A 68 1.73 -4.00 0.54
CA LEU A 68 2.47 -3.79 -0.71
C LEU A 68 2.41 -2.33 -1.17
N LEU A 69 1.24 -1.68 -1.01
CA LEU A 69 1.05 -0.25 -1.31
C LEU A 69 1.92 0.67 -0.47
N LEU A 70 2.30 0.25 0.74
CA LEU A 70 3.24 0.99 1.59
C LEU A 70 4.69 0.65 1.23
N ALA A 71 5.00 -0.64 1.10
CA ALA A 71 6.36 -1.13 0.93
C ALA A 71 7.01 -0.68 -0.38
N ILE A 72 6.30 -0.81 -1.51
CA ILE A 72 6.88 -0.59 -2.84
C ILE A 72 7.25 0.89 -3.05
N PRO A 73 6.38 1.87 -2.78
CA PRO A 73 6.74 3.28 -2.90
C PRO A 73 7.86 3.71 -1.96
N CYS A 74 7.84 3.24 -0.70
CA CYS A 74 8.89 3.51 0.28
C CYS A 74 10.24 2.96 -0.19
N PHE A 75 10.26 1.74 -0.74
CA PHE A 75 11.46 1.13 -1.30
C PHE A 75 11.99 1.86 -2.54
N ILE A 76 11.11 2.24 -3.48
CA ILE A 76 11.50 3.01 -4.67
C ILE A 76 12.13 4.35 -4.27
N SER A 77 11.53 5.05 -3.31
CA SER A 77 12.07 6.29 -2.78
C SER A 77 13.46 6.09 -2.15
N ALA A 78 13.60 5.08 -1.28
CA ALA A 78 14.86 4.74 -0.62
C ALA A 78 15.97 4.35 -1.59
N LYS A 79 15.67 3.48 -2.57
CA LYS A 79 16.65 2.98 -3.54
C LYS A 79 17.25 4.11 -4.37
N ASN A 80 16.45 5.12 -4.71
CA ASN A 80 16.87 6.27 -5.51
C ASN A 80 17.64 7.34 -4.71
N SER A 81 17.89 7.14 -3.42
CA SER A 81 18.58 8.10 -2.56
C SER A 81 19.78 7.46 -1.85
N GLN A 82 20.81 7.10 -2.61
CA GLN A 82 22.05 6.54 -2.08
C GLN A 82 22.64 7.43 -0.97
N GLY A 83 22.88 6.85 0.21
CA GLY A 83 23.40 7.55 1.39
C GLY A 83 22.35 8.29 2.25
N HIS A 84 21.09 8.35 1.80
CA HIS A 84 19.96 8.95 2.52
C HIS A 84 18.69 8.07 2.44
N GLU A 85 18.85 6.75 2.36
CA GLU A 85 17.78 5.78 2.10
C GLU A 85 16.68 5.82 3.17
N GLN A 86 17.06 5.92 4.44
CA GLN A 86 16.11 5.93 5.57
C GLN A 86 15.29 7.22 5.61
N GLU A 87 15.91 8.37 5.35
CA GLU A 87 15.25 9.68 5.31
C GLU A 87 14.20 9.73 4.18
N ASN A 88 14.54 9.22 3.00
CA ASN A 88 13.64 9.23 1.84
C ASN A 88 12.51 8.20 1.93
N SER A 89 12.77 7.05 2.56
CA SER A 89 11.72 6.07 2.87
C SER A 89 10.69 6.66 3.83
N LEU A 90 11.14 7.31 4.91
CA LEU A 90 10.26 7.97 5.88
C LEU A 90 9.54 9.18 5.29
N ALA A 91 10.21 9.96 4.43
CA ALA A 91 9.57 11.07 3.72
C ALA A 91 8.45 10.58 2.79
N MET A 92 8.67 9.44 2.11
CA MET A 92 7.63 8.82 1.28
C MET A 92 6.47 8.32 2.15
N LEU A 93 6.75 7.69 3.29
CA LEU A 93 5.70 7.28 4.23
C LEU A 93 4.88 8.48 4.70
N ALA A 94 5.54 9.58 5.08
CA ALA A 94 4.86 10.80 5.49
C ALA A 94 3.96 11.36 4.39
N ALA A 95 4.41 11.33 3.13
CA ALA A 95 3.58 11.71 1.98
C ALA A 95 2.36 10.78 1.81
N ILE A 96 2.53 9.47 2.01
CA ILE A 96 1.41 8.51 1.98
C ILE A 96 0.43 8.80 3.12
N SER A 97 0.92 8.96 4.36
CA SER A 97 0.08 9.26 5.52
C SER A 97 -0.70 10.57 5.34
N LEU A 98 -0.07 11.60 4.78
CA LEU A 98 -0.74 12.87 4.45
C LEU A 98 -1.85 12.67 3.42
N LEU A 99 -1.59 11.86 2.38
CA LEU A 99 -2.60 11.54 1.38
C LEU A 99 -3.77 10.76 2.00
N LEU A 100 -3.49 9.76 2.83
CA LEU A 100 -4.53 8.97 3.50
C LEU A 100 -5.37 9.82 4.46
N LEU A 101 -4.78 10.81 5.13
CA LEU A 101 -5.50 11.76 5.99
C LEU A 101 -6.60 12.53 5.25
N LEU A 102 -6.43 12.77 3.94
CA LEU A 102 -7.40 13.49 3.12
C LEU A 102 -8.62 12.65 2.74
N PHE A 103 -8.47 11.31 2.71
CA PHE A 103 -9.48 10.41 2.13
C PHE A 103 -9.97 9.32 3.08
N GLN A 104 -9.39 9.17 4.27
CA GLN A 104 -9.70 8.09 5.21
C GLN A 104 -9.96 8.58 6.64
N PRO A 105 -10.71 7.80 7.45
CA PRO A 105 -10.91 8.08 8.86
C PRO A 105 -9.59 8.16 9.65
N LEU A 106 -9.51 9.10 10.59
CA LEU A 106 -8.29 9.35 11.37
C LEU A 106 -7.74 8.07 12.05
N ALA A 107 -8.62 7.24 12.60
CA ALA A 107 -8.23 6.00 13.29
C ALA A 107 -7.50 5.02 12.36
N SER A 108 -7.96 4.85 11.11
CA SER A 108 -7.29 3.95 10.15
C SER A 108 -5.94 4.53 9.72
N VAL A 109 -5.84 5.85 9.54
CA VAL A 109 -4.59 6.53 9.17
C VAL A 109 -3.52 6.34 10.25
N ILE A 110 -3.90 6.43 11.53
CA ILE A 110 -2.97 6.21 12.65
C ILE A 110 -2.43 4.78 12.62
N VAL A 111 -3.31 3.77 12.52
CA VAL A 111 -2.92 2.36 12.49
C VAL A 111 -2.01 2.08 11.29
N ILE A 112 -2.38 2.57 10.10
CA ILE A 112 -1.59 2.41 8.88
C ILE A 112 -0.23 3.10 9.00
N SER A 113 -0.16 4.28 9.63
CA SER A 113 1.11 5.00 9.80
C SER A 113 2.05 4.27 10.76
N ILE A 114 1.53 3.69 11.85
CA ILE A 114 2.33 2.90 12.80
C ILE A 114 2.93 1.66 12.10
N LEU A 115 2.09 0.89 11.40
CA LEU A 115 2.55 -0.25 10.59
C LEU A 115 3.53 0.19 9.51
N GLY A 116 3.25 1.34 8.88
CA GLY A 116 4.06 1.93 7.83
C GLY A 116 5.48 2.29 8.27
N ILE A 117 5.72 2.67 9.53
CA ILE A 117 7.07 2.96 10.04
C ILE A 117 7.96 1.70 10.00
N VAL A 118 7.41 0.55 10.41
CA VAL A 118 8.14 -0.73 10.36
C VAL A 118 8.48 -1.06 8.91
N ILE A 119 7.52 -0.90 8.00
CA ILE A 119 7.71 -1.19 6.58
C ILE A 119 8.73 -0.23 5.94
N ALA A 120 8.65 1.07 6.24
CA ALA A 120 9.55 2.07 5.70
C ALA A 120 11.00 1.84 6.16
N THR A 121 11.20 1.47 7.43
CA THR A 121 12.52 1.15 7.96
C THR A 121 13.09 -0.14 7.38
N LEU A 122 12.27 -1.19 7.21
CA LEU A 122 12.68 -2.42 6.53
C LEU A 122 13.03 -2.17 5.05
N SER A 123 12.22 -1.36 4.36
CA SER A 123 12.44 -0.98 2.95
C SER A 123 13.76 -0.21 2.79
N ALA A 124 14.06 0.71 3.71
CA ALA A 124 15.33 1.43 3.73
C ALA A 124 16.52 0.49 3.96
N LYS A 125 16.43 -0.44 4.92
CA LYS A 125 17.48 -1.44 5.17
C LYS A 125 17.75 -2.31 3.95
N LEU A 126 16.69 -2.77 3.28
CA LEU A 126 16.80 -3.57 2.05
C LEU A 126 17.48 -2.77 0.93
N ALA A 127 17.11 -1.50 0.75
CA ALA A 127 17.72 -0.62 -0.25
C ALA A 127 19.21 -0.40 0.01
N ILE A 128 19.63 -0.21 1.27
CA ILE A 128 21.05 -0.07 1.65
C ILE A 128 21.84 -1.33 1.26
N ILE A 129 21.32 -2.53 1.57
CA ILE A 129 21.98 -3.79 1.24
C ILE A 129 22.15 -3.94 -0.28
N LEU A 130 21.12 -3.62 -1.05
CA LEU A 130 21.14 -3.74 -2.51
C LEU A 130 22.07 -2.71 -3.16
N ASN A 131 22.08 -1.47 -2.68
CA ASN A 131 22.98 -0.42 -3.18
C ASN A 131 24.46 -0.76 -2.90
N LYS A 132 24.76 -1.40 -1.75
CA LYS A 132 26.12 -1.88 -1.45
C LYS A 132 26.60 -3.01 -2.36
N LYS A 133 25.69 -3.77 -2.98
CA LYS A 133 26.04 -4.89 -3.88
C LYS A 133 26.39 -4.43 -5.31
N HIS A 134 26.02 -3.20 -5.66
CA HIS A 134 26.19 -2.63 -7.00
C HIS A 134 27.36 -1.65 -7.13
N ASN A 135 28.03 -1.32 -6.03
CA ASN A 135 29.28 -0.56 -5.98
C ASN A 135 30.45 -1.50 -5.69
#